data_AF-A0A8T4AB54-F1
#
_entry.id   AF-A0A8T4AB54-F1
#
_cell.length_a   1.000
_cell.length_b   1.000
_cell.length_c   1.000
_cell.angle_alpha   90.00
_cell.angle_beta   90.00
_cell.angle_gamma   90.00
#
_symmetry.space_group_name_H-M   'P 1'
#
loop_
_entity.id
_entity.type
_entity.pdbx_description
1 polymer ?
#
loop_
_entity_poly.entity_id
_entity_poly.type
_entity_poly.pdbx_seq_one_letter_code
_entity_poly.pdbx_strand_id
1 'polypeptide(L)'
;MRKRGRQQSIDRVSDRASSSPPLDAEKIKDEIAQIVSDHLTAKYQQISVQQLLDILAAKPSKEAAKEAAQPKQTSPTAEPVAEHGLPVVLFATEKLSGLEITVKYIKEELNKSITEIGALLNRSPKTIWTTYSIASKKVSGRFDIQALQSDRDLIAKLRTVASHVDLEKINVPFSVIANRNLSVLESITQYLRDELHLSLNQISVLLHRDNRTIWTVYHRAQKKMSTHKQGVGEKT
;
A
#
# COMPACT_ATOMS: atom_id res chain seq x y z
N MET A 1 24.83 29.89 -73.88
CA MET A 1 25.22 30.02 -72.45
C MET A 1 24.36 29.05 -71.65
N ARG A 2 24.77 27.77 -71.46
CA ARG A 2 25.53 27.21 -70.33
C ARG A 2 25.09 27.68 -68.93
N LYS A 3 24.45 26.76 -68.18
CA LYS A 3 24.71 26.36 -66.76
C LYS A 3 23.60 25.36 -66.36
N ARG A 4 23.75 24.05 -66.60
CA ARG A 4 24.29 23.02 -65.67
C ARG A 4 23.81 23.19 -64.22
N GLY A 5 22.68 22.56 -63.91
CA GLY A 5 22.25 22.27 -62.53
C GLY A 5 22.92 20.99 -62.02
N ARG A 6 23.43 21.06 -60.79
CA ARG A 6 24.27 20.07 -60.11
C ARG A 6 23.49 18.79 -59.78
N GLN A 7 23.94 17.65 -60.30
CA GLN A 7 23.79 16.35 -59.64
C GLN A 7 24.56 16.42 -58.31
N GLN A 8 23.88 16.25 -57.18
CA GLN A 8 24.53 16.00 -55.90
C GLN A 8 24.70 14.50 -55.73
N SER A 9 25.97 14.09 -55.71
CA SER A 9 26.46 12.75 -55.41
C SER A 9 26.17 12.42 -53.96
N ILE A 10 25.35 11.39 -53.73
CA ILE A 10 25.20 10.72 -52.45
C ILE A 10 25.99 9.41 -52.52
N ASP A 11 27.31 9.54 -52.43
CA ASP A 11 28.19 8.40 -52.15
C ASP A 11 28.07 8.09 -50.65
N ARG A 12 27.12 7.21 -50.31
CA ARG A 12 27.05 6.61 -48.97
C ARG A 12 27.99 5.41 -48.94
N VAL A 13 29.18 5.66 -48.39
CA VAL A 13 30.03 4.76 -47.60
C VAL A 13 29.42 3.38 -47.38
N SER A 14 29.70 2.44 -48.28
CA SER A 14 29.66 1.02 -47.98
C SER A 14 30.99 0.62 -47.33
N ASP A 15 30.93 -0.38 -46.46
CA ASP A 15 32.08 -1.17 -46.00
C ASP A 15 32.94 -0.58 -44.88
N ARG A 16 32.36 -0.60 -43.67
CA ARG A 16 33.11 -1.00 -42.47
C ARG A 16 32.19 -1.80 -41.54
N ALA A 17 32.00 -3.08 -41.87
CA ALA A 17 31.50 -4.05 -40.93
C ALA A 17 32.53 -4.22 -39.80
N SER A 18 32.27 -3.59 -38.65
CA SER A 18 32.97 -3.90 -37.41
C SER A 18 32.54 -5.28 -36.95
N SER A 19 33.34 -6.29 -37.32
CA SER A 19 33.33 -7.61 -36.69
C SER A 19 33.68 -7.45 -35.21
N SER A 20 32.66 -7.29 -34.37
CA SER A 20 32.76 -7.61 -32.94
C SER A 20 32.23 -9.03 -32.78
N PRO A 21 32.99 -9.95 -32.16
CA PRO A 21 32.53 -11.31 -31.97
C PRO A 21 31.24 -11.32 -31.12
N PRO A 22 30.27 -12.20 -31.42
CA PRO A 22 29.08 -12.34 -30.60
C PRO A 22 29.53 -12.75 -29.20
N LEU A 23 29.25 -11.90 -28.21
CA LEU A 23 29.46 -12.22 -26.81
C LEU A 23 28.53 -13.39 -26.46
N ASP A 24 29.12 -14.56 -26.16
CA ASP A 24 28.41 -15.79 -25.81
C ASP A 24 27.46 -15.54 -24.63
N ALA A 25 26.17 -15.42 -24.92
CA ALA A 25 25.13 -15.15 -23.93
C ALA A 25 25.04 -16.24 -22.85
N GLU A 26 25.51 -17.45 -23.14
CA GLU A 26 25.69 -18.55 -22.18
C GLU A 26 26.73 -18.19 -21.11
N LYS A 27 27.86 -17.62 -21.52
CA LYS A 27 28.96 -17.27 -20.63
C LYS A 27 28.59 -16.16 -19.64
N ILE A 28 27.76 -15.21 -20.10
CA ILE A 28 27.22 -14.12 -19.26
C ILE A 28 26.21 -14.67 -18.25
N LYS A 29 25.39 -15.65 -18.62
CA LYS A 29 24.44 -16.30 -17.69
C LYS A 29 25.17 -17.04 -16.58
N ASP A 30 26.23 -17.76 -16.92
CA ASP A 30 27.03 -18.50 -15.95
C ASP A 30 27.76 -17.55 -14.99
N GLU A 31 28.26 -16.42 -15.48
CA GLU A 31 28.88 -15.38 -14.65
C GLU A 31 27.88 -14.75 -13.66
N ILE A 32 26.67 -14.45 -14.11
CA ILE A 32 25.60 -13.92 -13.25
C ILE A 32 25.15 -14.96 -12.22
N ALA A 33 25.03 -16.24 -12.62
CA ALA A 33 24.67 -17.32 -11.70
C ALA A 33 25.71 -17.50 -10.59
N GLN A 34 27.00 -17.39 -10.93
CA GLN A 34 28.08 -17.48 -9.95
C GLN A 34 28.05 -16.29 -8.98
N ILE A 35 27.90 -15.06 -9.49
CA ILE A 35 27.82 -13.85 -8.66
C ILE A 35 26.62 -13.90 -7.69
N VAL A 36 25.46 -14.40 -8.14
CA VAL A 36 24.28 -14.54 -7.28
C VAL A 36 24.49 -15.61 -6.22
N SER A 37 25.11 -16.74 -6.58
CA SER A 37 25.42 -17.82 -5.63
C SER A 37 26.40 -17.37 -4.55
N ASP A 38 27.43 -16.63 -4.93
CA ASP A 38 28.42 -16.06 -4.00
C ASP A 38 27.77 -15.01 -3.08
N HIS A 39 26.87 -14.18 -3.61
CA HIS A 39 26.16 -13.16 -2.83
C HIS A 39 25.17 -13.78 -1.83
N LEU A 40 24.47 -14.85 -2.20
CA LEU A 40 23.59 -15.58 -1.29
C LEU A 40 24.43 -16.29 -0.21
N THR A 41 25.54 -16.91 -0.58
CA THR A 41 26.43 -17.58 0.37
C THR A 41 27.02 -16.58 1.38
N ALA A 42 27.42 -15.38 0.94
CA ALA A 42 27.89 -14.31 1.81
C ALA A 42 26.77 -13.73 2.72
N LYS A 43 25.53 -13.61 2.21
CA LYS A 43 24.39 -13.09 2.97
C LYS A 43 23.88 -14.06 4.05
N TYR A 44 23.99 -15.36 3.82
CA TYR A 44 23.43 -16.40 4.69
C TYR A 44 24.49 -17.14 5.52
N GLN A 45 25.73 -16.66 5.58
CA GLN A 45 26.86 -17.33 6.24
C GLN A 45 26.92 -17.24 7.78
N GLN A 46 25.84 -16.87 8.47
CA GLN A 46 25.88 -16.68 9.94
C GLN A 46 24.86 -17.46 10.76
N ILE A 47 24.21 -18.47 10.20
CA ILE A 47 23.34 -19.33 11.00
C ILE A 47 23.96 -20.73 11.02
N SER A 48 24.50 -21.11 12.18
CA SER A 48 24.97 -22.48 12.36
C SER A 48 23.79 -23.45 12.25
N VAL A 49 24.00 -24.60 11.61
CA VAL A 49 22.97 -25.65 11.47
C VAL A 49 22.40 -26.05 12.84
N GLN A 50 23.20 -25.93 13.91
CA GLN A 50 22.79 -26.19 15.29
C GLN A 50 21.73 -25.21 15.79
N GLN A 51 21.83 -23.92 15.46
CA GLN A 51 20.82 -22.91 15.83
C GLN A 51 19.49 -23.12 15.12
N LEU A 52 19.48 -23.64 13.89
CA LEU A 52 18.25 -23.99 13.18
C LEU A 52 17.57 -25.23 13.78
N LEU A 53 18.36 -26.20 14.25
CA LEU A 53 17.83 -27.38 14.93
C LEU A 53 17.22 -27.03 16.29
N ASP A 54 17.80 -26.07 17.03
CA ASP A 54 17.26 -25.62 18.32
C ASP A 54 15.91 -24.89 18.18
N ILE A 55 15.72 -24.11 17.10
CA ILE A 55 14.43 -23.46 16.79
C ILE A 55 13.36 -24.48 16.43
N LEU A 56 13.71 -25.53 15.67
CA LEU A 56 12.76 -26.58 15.29
C LEU A 56 12.47 -27.57 16.43
N ALA A 57 13.37 -27.70 17.42
CA ALA A 57 13.19 -28.57 18.58
C ALA A 57 12.32 -27.95 19.69
N ALA A 58 12.06 -26.64 19.65
CA ALA A 58 11.15 -25.96 20.58
C ALA A 58 9.68 -26.34 20.29
N LYS A 59 9.22 -27.44 20.90
CA LYS A 59 7.78 -27.77 20.95
C LYS A 59 7.01 -26.71 21.75
N PRO A 60 5.78 -26.32 21.34
CA PRO A 60 4.93 -25.47 22.16
C PRO A 60 4.40 -26.30 23.34
N SER A 61 5.02 -26.18 24.51
CA SER A 61 4.55 -26.81 25.74
C SER A 61 3.33 -26.09 26.31
N LYS A 62 2.39 -26.90 26.78
CA LYS A 62 1.03 -26.58 27.20
C LYS A 62 0.97 -25.97 28.60
N GLU A 63 1.54 -24.79 28.82
CA GLU A 63 1.72 -24.26 30.18
C GLU A 63 1.36 -22.79 30.40
N ALA A 64 0.33 -22.28 29.70
CA ALA A 64 -0.23 -20.95 29.98
C ALA A 64 -1.78 -20.92 30.04
N ALA A 65 -2.42 -22.07 30.26
CA ALA A 65 -3.87 -22.17 30.49
C ALA A 65 -4.18 -22.43 31.96
N LYS A 66 -3.90 -21.45 32.84
CA LYS A 66 -4.48 -21.35 34.20
C LYS A 66 -4.03 -20.05 34.88
N GLU A 67 -4.81 -18.97 34.73
CA GLU A 67 -5.12 -18.07 35.86
C GLU A 67 -6.27 -17.13 35.47
N ALA A 68 -7.41 -17.30 36.12
CA ALA A 68 -8.56 -16.43 36.03
C ALA A 68 -8.71 -15.69 37.37
N ALA A 69 -8.94 -14.37 37.32
CA ALA A 69 -9.71 -13.53 38.26
C ALA A 69 -9.05 -12.15 38.51
N GLN A 70 -9.81 -11.09 38.21
CA GLN A 70 -9.53 -9.63 38.26
C GLN A 70 -9.34 -9.10 39.71
N PRO A 71 -9.03 -7.79 40.04
CA PRO A 71 -9.09 -6.55 39.23
C PRO A 71 -8.04 -5.41 39.54
N LYS A 72 -8.17 -4.28 38.79
CA LYS A 72 -7.75 -2.86 39.08
C LYS A 72 -6.45 -2.29 38.45
N GLN A 73 -6.67 -1.32 37.56
CA GLN A 73 -6.00 -0.01 37.34
C GLN A 73 -4.52 0.17 37.74
N THR A 74 -3.63 0.51 36.78
CA THR A 74 -2.98 1.85 36.65
C THR A 74 -1.85 1.87 35.60
N SER A 75 -2.04 2.67 34.55
CA SER A 75 -0.99 3.41 33.79
C SER A 75 0.09 2.58 33.02
N PRO A 76 0.98 3.20 32.23
CA PRO A 76 0.97 3.11 30.77
C PRO A 76 2.26 2.45 30.25
N THR A 77 2.16 1.24 29.73
CA THR A 77 3.30 0.59 29.06
C THR A 77 2.96 0.41 27.59
N ALA A 78 3.71 1.15 26.77
CA ALA A 78 3.70 1.08 25.32
C ALA A 78 4.24 -0.28 24.86
N GLU A 79 3.34 -1.25 24.72
CA GLU A 79 3.53 -2.39 23.84
C GLU A 79 3.26 -1.92 22.40
N PRO A 80 4.01 -2.39 21.38
CA PRO A 80 3.80 -1.99 20.00
C PRO A 80 2.48 -2.60 19.55
N VAL A 81 1.41 -1.80 19.64
CA VAL A 81 0.07 -2.18 19.21
C VAL A 81 0.19 -2.59 17.76
N ALA A 82 0.03 -3.89 17.47
CA ALA A 82 -0.09 -4.36 16.10
C ALA A 82 -1.13 -3.47 15.41
N GLU A 83 -0.69 -2.58 14.53
CA GLU A 83 -1.57 -1.61 13.89
C GLU A 83 -2.54 -2.40 13.02
N HIS A 84 -3.74 -2.61 13.54
CA HIS A 84 -4.84 -3.11 12.74
C HIS A 84 -5.11 -2.02 11.70
N GLY A 85 -5.07 -2.38 10.42
CA GLY A 85 -5.29 -1.45 9.31
C GLY A 85 -6.44 -1.91 8.43
N LEU A 86 -6.84 -1.06 7.49
CA LEU A 86 -7.84 -1.37 6.49
C LEU A 86 -7.18 -1.79 5.18
N PRO A 87 -7.58 -2.92 4.58
CA PRO A 87 -7.16 -3.25 3.24
C PRO A 87 -7.53 -2.12 2.28
N VAL A 88 -6.55 -1.60 1.55
CA VAL A 88 -6.76 -0.45 0.64
C VAL A 88 -7.79 -0.75 -0.45
N VAL A 89 -7.89 -2.03 -0.83
CA VAL A 89 -8.82 -2.55 -1.85
C VAL A 89 -10.28 -2.22 -1.51
N LEU A 90 -10.62 -2.07 -0.22
CA LEU A 90 -11.98 -1.72 0.20
C LEU A 90 -12.44 -0.36 -0.36
N PHE A 91 -11.50 0.56 -0.60
CA PHE A 91 -11.80 1.90 -1.08
C PHE A 91 -11.99 1.99 -2.61
N ALA A 92 -11.85 0.88 -3.33
CA ALA A 92 -12.11 0.82 -4.76
C ALA A 92 -13.60 0.96 -5.10
N THR A 93 -14.50 0.52 -4.23
CA THR A 93 -15.95 0.61 -4.47
C THR A 93 -16.44 2.06 -4.48
N GLU A 94 -17.39 2.36 -5.37
CA GLU A 94 -18.09 3.66 -5.41
C GLU A 94 -19.41 3.65 -4.62
N LYS A 95 -19.84 2.47 -4.14
CA LYS A 95 -21.15 2.29 -3.49
C LYS A 95 -21.24 3.00 -2.13
N LEU A 96 -20.10 3.13 -1.45
CA LEU A 96 -19.98 3.71 -0.12
C LEU A 96 -18.86 4.75 -0.11
N SER A 97 -19.04 5.80 0.68
CA SER A 97 -17.96 6.76 0.94
C SER A 97 -16.85 6.15 1.80
N GLY A 98 -15.65 6.73 1.77
CA GLY A 98 -14.51 6.20 2.52
C GLY A 98 -14.79 6.02 4.03
N LEU A 99 -15.53 6.95 4.66
CA LEU A 99 -15.87 6.81 6.07
C LEU A 99 -16.93 5.72 6.30
N GLU A 100 -17.89 5.57 5.39
CA GLU A 100 -18.90 4.49 5.45
C GLU A 100 -18.24 3.11 5.33
N ILE A 101 -17.30 2.94 4.38
CA ILE A 101 -16.50 1.73 4.20
C ILE A 101 -15.74 1.40 5.49
N THR A 102 -15.03 2.39 6.01
CA THR A 102 -14.20 2.24 7.21
C THR A 102 -15.05 1.78 8.40
N VAL A 103 -16.15 2.47 8.67
CA VAL A 103 -17.02 2.17 9.82
C VAL A 103 -17.69 0.81 9.67
N LYS A 104 -18.19 0.49 8.47
CA LYS A 104 -18.87 -0.80 8.21
C LYS A 104 -17.89 -1.97 8.36
N TYR A 105 -16.67 -1.86 7.82
CA TYR A 105 -15.62 -2.87 7.98
C TYR A 105 -15.25 -3.09 9.45
N ILE A 106 -14.95 -2.02 10.21
CA ILE A 106 -14.56 -2.18 11.61
C ILE A 106 -15.71 -2.76 12.44
N LYS A 107 -16.96 -2.42 12.11
CA LYS A 107 -18.12 -2.93 12.84
C LYS A 107 -18.42 -4.39 12.54
N GLU A 108 -18.36 -4.80 11.28
CA GLU A 108 -18.82 -6.12 10.84
C GLU A 108 -17.70 -7.16 10.82
N GLU A 109 -16.48 -6.79 10.46
CA GLU A 109 -15.35 -7.73 10.36
C GLU A 109 -14.49 -7.73 11.62
N LEU A 110 -14.26 -6.56 12.24
CA LEU A 110 -13.50 -6.47 13.50
C LEU A 110 -14.39 -6.53 14.75
N ASN A 111 -15.71 -6.62 14.59
CA ASN A 111 -16.71 -6.74 15.66
C ASN A 111 -16.62 -5.67 16.77
N LYS A 112 -16.06 -4.49 16.48
CA LYS A 112 -15.91 -3.43 17.50
C LYS A 112 -17.23 -2.73 17.82
N SER A 113 -17.36 -2.21 19.04
CA SER A 113 -18.46 -1.36 19.44
C SER A 113 -18.38 0.03 18.80
N ILE A 114 -19.51 0.73 18.70
CA ILE A 114 -19.58 2.09 18.13
C ILE A 114 -18.70 3.06 18.91
N THR A 115 -18.64 2.89 20.24
CA THR A 115 -17.81 3.69 21.13
C THR A 115 -16.33 3.48 20.86
N GLU A 116 -15.89 2.23 20.70
CA GLU A 116 -14.51 1.90 20.35
C GLU A 116 -14.12 2.42 18.97
N ILE A 117 -15.02 2.29 17.98
CA ILE A 117 -14.80 2.85 16.64
C ILE A 117 -14.65 4.38 16.71
N GLY A 118 -15.46 5.03 17.55
CA GLY A 118 -15.36 6.46 17.80
C GLY A 118 -14.00 6.87 18.36
N ALA A 119 -13.52 6.15 19.38
CA ALA A 119 -12.20 6.36 19.96
C ALA A 119 -11.08 6.13 18.93
N LEU A 120 -11.16 5.04 18.16
CA LEU A 120 -10.17 4.65 17.15
C LEU A 120 -10.04 5.67 16.00
N LEU A 121 -11.16 6.24 15.56
CA LEU A 121 -11.21 7.17 14.43
C LEU A 121 -11.24 8.63 14.85
N ASN A 122 -11.05 8.93 16.15
CA ASN A 122 -11.17 10.27 16.73
C ASN A 122 -12.49 10.97 16.34
N ARG A 123 -13.63 10.25 16.47
CA ARG A 123 -14.96 10.72 16.05
C ARG A 123 -16.00 10.42 17.12
N SER A 124 -17.05 11.24 17.18
CA SER A 124 -18.12 11.03 18.16
C SER A 124 -18.87 9.72 17.88
N PRO A 125 -19.31 8.97 18.92
CA PRO A 125 -20.12 7.76 18.73
C PRO A 125 -21.40 8.01 17.92
N LYS A 126 -21.99 9.20 18.04
CA LYS A 126 -23.16 9.63 17.24
C LYS A 126 -22.84 9.67 15.76
N THR A 127 -21.70 10.28 15.38
CA THR A 127 -21.23 10.31 13.99
C THR A 127 -21.03 8.89 13.46
N ILE A 128 -20.38 8.03 14.23
CA ILE A 128 -20.15 6.63 13.84
C ILE A 128 -21.46 5.90 13.61
N TRP A 129 -22.43 6.01 14.54
CA TRP A 129 -23.73 5.37 14.39
C TRP A 129 -24.48 5.85 13.15
N THR A 130 -24.53 7.16 12.91
CA THR A 130 -25.19 7.72 11.73
C THR A 130 -24.53 7.21 10.45
N THR A 131 -23.19 7.23 10.38
CA THR A 131 -22.45 6.70 9.23
C THR A 131 -22.73 5.21 9.00
N TYR A 132 -22.68 4.39 10.05
CA TYR A 132 -22.99 2.96 9.96
C TYR A 132 -24.42 2.71 9.48
N SER A 133 -25.39 3.46 10.03
CA SER A 133 -26.80 3.36 9.65
C SER A 133 -27.02 3.70 8.17
N ILE A 134 -26.40 4.76 7.66
CA ILE A 134 -26.47 5.12 6.24
C ILE A 134 -25.79 4.05 5.38
N ALA A 135 -24.60 3.59 5.76
CA ALA A 135 -23.88 2.55 5.04
C ALA A 135 -24.68 1.25 4.93
N SER A 136 -25.35 0.86 6.02
CA SER A 136 -26.20 -0.35 6.09
C SER A 136 -27.47 -0.24 5.26
N LYS A 137 -27.98 0.99 5.04
CA LYS A 137 -29.12 1.24 4.14
C LYS A 137 -28.71 1.20 2.67
N LYS A 138 -27.52 1.74 2.34
CA LYS A 138 -26.98 1.75 0.97
C LYS A 138 -26.57 0.36 0.49
N VAL A 139 -25.96 -0.42 1.38
CA VAL A 139 -25.52 -1.79 1.11
C VAL A 139 -26.21 -2.69 2.12
N SER A 140 -27.36 -3.23 1.72
CA SER A 140 -28.10 -4.24 2.47
C SER A 140 -27.35 -5.57 2.42
N GLY A 141 -26.94 -6.07 3.58
CA GLY A 141 -26.15 -7.30 3.71
C GLY A 141 -24.83 -7.09 4.44
N ARG A 142 -24.17 -8.22 4.72
CA ARG A 142 -22.83 -8.25 5.31
C ARG A 142 -21.83 -7.64 4.32
N PHE A 143 -20.88 -6.87 4.86
CA PHE A 143 -19.78 -6.29 4.12
C PHE A 143 -18.85 -7.39 3.61
N ASP A 144 -19.11 -7.87 2.40
CA ASP A 144 -18.32 -8.94 1.81
C ASP A 144 -17.08 -8.39 1.07
N ILE A 145 -15.91 -8.65 1.64
CA ILE A 145 -14.61 -8.31 1.07
C ILE A 145 -14.31 -9.17 -0.17
N GLN A 146 -14.77 -10.42 -0.18
CA GLN A 146 -14.49 -11.39 -1.26
C GLN A 146 -15.17 -10.97 -2.56
N ALA A 147 -16.37 -10.39 -2.46
CA ALA A 147 -17.07 -9.83 -3.61
C ALA A 147 -16.30 -8.68 -4.29
N LEU A 148 -15.53 -7.89 -3.52
CA LEU A 148 -14.68 -6.81 -4.05
C LEU A 148 -13.38 -7.35 -4.66
N GLN A 149 -12.82 -8.40 -4.07
CA GLN A 149 -11.63 -9.09 -4.59
C GLN A 149 -11.92 -9.88 -5.87
N SER A 150 -13.18 -10.24 -6.13
CA SER A 150 -13.56 -11.03 -7.31
C SER A 150 -13.66 -10.20 -8.60
N ASP A 151 -13.46 -8.88 -8.53
CA ASP A 151 -13.56 -8.00 -9.69
C ASP A 151 -12.38 -8.25 -10.64
N ARG A 152 -12.60 -9.15 -11.61
CA ARG A 152 -11.62 -9.63 -12.59
C ARG A 152 -10.86 -8.49 -13.28
N ASP A 153 -11.57 -7.40 -13.57
CA ASP A 153 -11.02 -6.23 -14.26
C ASP A 153 -10.07 -5.43 -13.37
N LEU A 154 -10.35 -5.35 -12.06
CA LEU A 154 -9.46 -4.72 -11.10
C LEU A 154 -8.16 -5.52 -10.99
N ILE A 155 -8.25 -6.85 -10.80
CA ILE A 155 -7.07 -7.72 -10.68
C ILE A 155 -6.21 -7.67 -11.96
N ALA A 156 -6.83 -7.69 -13.15
CA ALA A 156 -6.11 -7.61 -14.40
C ALA A 156 -5.37 -6.27 -14.58
N LYS A 157 -6.02 -5.15 -14.24
CA LYS A 157 -5.39 -3.82 -14.27
C LYS A 157 -4.27 -3.71 -13.23
N LEU A 158 -4.47 -4.23 -12.02
CA LEU A 158 -3.47 -4.23 -10.96
C LEU A 158 -2.22 -5.04 -11.33
N ARG A 159 -2.39 -6.25 -11.89
CA ARG A 159 -1.28 -7.09 -12.36
C ARG A 159 -0.45 -6.44 -13.46
N THR A 160 -1.10 -5.66 -14.34
CA THR A 160 -0.41 -4.97 -15.44
C THR A 160 0.46 -3.81 -14.95
N VAL A 161 0.04 -3.12 -13.89
CA VAL A 161 0.72 -1.91 -13.38
C VAL A 161 1.70 -2.21 -12.25
N ALA A 162 1.49 -3.31 -11.53
CA ALA A 162 2.26 -3.69 -10.37
C ALA A 162 2.74 -5.15 -10.47
N SER A 163 3.66 -5.42 -11.39
CA SER A 163 4.35 -6.72 -11.47
C SER A 163 5.25 -7.01 -10.26
N HIS A 164 5.45 -6.04 -9.35
CA HIS A 164 6.35 -6.14 -8.20
C HIS A 164 5.76 -5.71 -6.85
N VAL A 165 4.46 -5.40 -6.76
CA VAL A 165 3.85 -4.95 -5.49
C VAL A 165 2.61 -5.80 -5.18
N ASP A 166 2.62 -6.45 -4.03
CA ASP A 166 1.47 -7.19 -3.46
C ASP A 166 0.40 -6.20 -2.98
N LEU A 167 -0.29 -5.56 -3.91
CA LEU A 167 -1.29 -4.51 -3.63
C LEU A 167 -2.44 -5.01 -2.73
N GLU A 168 -2.75 -6.31 -2.79
CA GLU A 168 -3.79 -6.96 -1.97
C GLU A 168 -3.43 -7.02 -0.47
N LYS A 169 -2.15 -6.84 -0.12
CA LYS A 169 -1.67 -6.85 1.28
C LYS A 169 -1.46 -5.46 1.85
N ILE A 170 -1.74 -4.40 1.08
CA ILE A 170 -1.57 -3.03 1.56
C ILE A 170 -2.70 -2.71 2.54
N ASN A 171 -2.31 -2.54 3.81
CA ASN A 171 -3.19 -2.05 4.86
C ASN A 171 -2.88 -0.59 5.16
N VAL A 172 -3.93 0.23 5.23
CA VAL A 172 -3.88 1.62 5.68
C VAL A 172 -4.14 1.66 7.19
N PRO A 173 -3.21 2.17 8.00
CA PRO A 173 -3.41 2.29 9.43
C PRO A 173 -4.63 3.13 9.81
N PHE A 174 -5.33 2.79 10.90
CA PHE A 174 -6.45 3.61 11.39
C PHE A 174 -6.01 5.02 11.81
N SER A 175 -4.75 5.17 12.26
CA SER A 175 -4.12 6.45 12.61
C SER A 175 -4.18 7.45 11.45
N VAL A 176 -3.99 6.99 10.21
CA VAL A 176 -4.10 7.81 8.98
C VAL A 176 -5.53 8.33 8.77
N ILE A 177 -6.54 7.50 9.03
CA ILE A 177 -7.96 7.84 8.81
C ILE A 177 -8.56 8.63 10.00
N ALA A 178 -7.94 8.52 11.17
CA ALA A 178 -8.30 9.29 12.35
C ALA A 178 -8.00 10.79 12.19
N ASN A 179 -7.11 11.17 11.27
CA ASN A 179 -6.84 12.58 10.96
C ASN A 179 -8.11 13.28 10.43
N ARG A 180 -8.64 14.24 11.21
CA ARG A 180 -9.86 14.98 10.87
C ARG A 180 -9.63 16.17 9.94
N ASN A 181 -8.37 16.60 9.74
CA ASN A 181 -8.03 17.71 8.86
C ASN A 181 -8.16 17.32 7.39
N LEU A 182 -8.03 16.02 7.11
CA LEU A 182 -8.14 15.44 5.79
C LEU A 182 -9.42 14.59 5.70
N SER A 183 -10.03 14.58 4.52
CA SER A 183 -11.04 13.58 4.19
C SER A 183 -10.39 12.20 4.10
N VAL A 184 -11.18 11.14 4.26
CA VAL A 184 -10.66 9.76 4.24
C VAL A 184 -9.89 9.46 2.94
N LEU A 185 -10.38 9.93 1.79
CA LEU A 185 -9.71 9.73 0.50
C LEU A 185 -8.42 10.56 0.39
N GLU A 186 -8.39 11.78 0.94
CA GLU A 186 -7.18 12.60 1.02
C GLU A 186 -6.12 11.92 1.89
N SER A 187 -6.49 11.43 3.08
CA SER A 187 -5.57 10.71 3.98
C SER A 187 -5.00 9.46 3.33
N ILE A 188 -5.85 8.64 2.69
CA ILE A 188 -5.40 7.40 2.02
C ILE A 188 -4.48 7.73 0.85
N THR A 189 -4.89 8.64 -0.03
CA THR A 189 -4.09 9.01 -1.21
C THR A 189 -2.73 9.56 -0.79
N GLN A 190 -2.70 10.37 0.26
CA GLN A 190 -1.47 10.90 0.80
C GLN A 190 -0.58 9.79 1.37
N TYR A 191 -1.11 8.91 2.23
CA TYR A 191 -0.35 7.80 2.80
C TYR A 191 0.25 6.89 1.71
N LEU A 192 -0.54 6.53 0.70
CA LEU A 192 -0.08 5.70 -0.42
C LEU A 192 1.05 6.37 -1.23
N ARG A 193 1.04 7.70 -1.32
CA ARG A 193 2.03 8.47 -2.08
C ARG A 193 3.28 8.73 -1.26
N ASP A 194 3.13 9.16 -0.02
CA ASP A 194 4.21 9.67 0.82
C ASP A 194 4.92 8.53 1.55
N GLU A 195 4.18 7.57 2.11
CA GLU A 195 4.75 6.46 2.89
C GLU A 195 5.06 5.24 2.04
N LEU A 196 4.22 4.95 1.03
CA LEU A 196 4.37 3.78 0.15
C LEU A 196 4.94 4.12 -1.23
N HIS A 197 5.27 5.39 -1.47
CA HIS A 197 5.93 5.89 -2.68
C HIS A 197 5.25 5.49 -4.01
N LEU A 198 3.94 5.25 -4.00
CA LEU A 198 3.21 4.88 -5.20
C LEU A 198 3.06 6.08 -6.15
N SER A 199 3.09 5.81 -7.45
CA SER A 199 2.72 6.80 -8.47
C SER A 199 1.22 7.12 -8.42
N LEU A 200 0.84 8.34 -8.81
CA LEU A 200 -0.58 8.72 -8.88
C LEU A 200 -1.37 7.79 -9.82
N ASN A 201 -0.74 7.29 -10.89
CA ASN A 201 -1.31 6.30 -11.80
C ASN A 201 -1.56 4.96 -11.09
N GLN A 202 -0.62 4.48 -10.29
CA GLN A 202 -0.80 3.27 -9.49
C GLN A 202 -1.94 3.45 -8.49
N ILE A 203 -1.99 4.59 -7.81
CA ILE A 203 -3.05 4.90 -6.83
C ILE A 203 -4.42 4.98 -7.52
N SER A 204 -4.50 5.56 -8.73
CA SER A 204 -5.74 5.63 -9.49
C SER A 204 -6.27 4.26 -9.89
N VAL A 205 -5.37 3.35 -10.26
CA VAL A 205 -5.72 1.96 -10.56
C VAL A 205 -6.13 1.22 -9.29
N LEU A 206 -5.40 1.41 -8.18
CA LEU A 206 -5.66 0.78 -6.88
C LEU A 206 -7.01 1.16 -6.28
N LEU A 207 -7.36 2.43 -6.34
CA LEU A 207 -8.60 2.96 -5.78
C LEU A 207 -9.75 2.95 -6.81
N HIS A 208 -9.51 2.44 -8.02
CA HIS A 208 -10.45 2.47 -9.14
C HIS A 208 -11.08 3.87 -9.33
N ARG A 209 -10.21 4.88 -9.44
CA ARG A 209 -10.59 6.28 -9.66
C ARG A 209 -9.86 6.86 -10.86
N ASP A 210 -10.42 7.91 -11.44
CA ASP A 210 -9.71 8.68 -12.46
C ASP A 210 -8.45 9.34 -11.87
N ASN A 211 -7.39 9.38 -12.67
CA ASN A 211 -6.11 9.98 -12.33
C ASN A 211 -6.26 11.47 -11.96
N ARG A 212 -7.13 12.20 -12.66
CA ARG A 212 -7.43 13.62 -12.36
C ARG A 212 -8.01 13.79 -10.96
N THR A 213 -8.86 12.86 -10.54
CA THR A 213 -9.43 12.82 -9.19
C THR A 213 -8.34 12.59 -8.16
N ILE A 214 -7.48 11.59 -8.37
CA ILE A 214 -6.36 11.29 -7.47
C ILE A 214 -5.40 12.47 -7.34
N TRP A 215 -5.01 13.08 -8.46
CA TRP A 215 -4.15 14.27 -8.44
C TRP A 215 -4.78 15.42 -7.65
N THR A 216 -6.07 15.70 -7.90
CA THR A 216 -6.80 16.78 -7.21
C THR A 216 -6.87 16.53 -5.71
N VAL A 217 -7.19 15.30 -5.31
CA VAL A 217 -7.27 14.87 -3.91
C VAL A 217 -5.91 15.02 -3.23
N TYR A 218 -4.85 14.49 -3.84
CA TYR A 218 -3.49 14.59 -3.31
C TYR A 218 -3.05 16.05 -3.15
N HIS A 219 -3.26 16.90 -4.17
CA HIS A 219 -2.90 18.31 -4.13
C HIS A 219 -3.67 19.08 -3.04
N ARG A 220 -4.97 18.78 -2.84
CA ARG A 220 -5.76 19.35 -1.74
C ARG A 220 -5.21 18.92 -0.37
N ALA A 221 -4.82 17.66 -0.22
CA ALA A 221 -4.20 17.16 1.01
C ALA A 221 -2.91 17.91 1.33
N GLN A 222 -2.01 18.06 0.34
CA GLN A 222 -0.77 18.82 0.50
C GLN A 222 -1.02 20.28 0.92
N LYS A 223 -2.00 20.95 0.30
CA LYS A 223 -2.36 22.33 0.65
C LYS A 223 -2.87 22.44 2.08
N LYS A 224 -3.68 21.49 2.55
CA LYS A 224 -4.19 21.48 3.93
C LYS A 224 -3.09 21.23 4.96
N MET A 225 -2.08 20.44 4.62
CA MET A 225 -0.93 20.20 5.49
C MET A 225 0.03 21.39 5.55
N SER A 226 0.24 22.10 4.45
CA SER A 226 1.12 23.28 4.44
C SER A 226 0.53 24.45 5.23
N THR A 227 -0.79 24.66 5.16
CA THR A 227 -1.46 25.70 5.96
C THR A 227 -1.47 25.39 7.45
N HIS A 228 -1.56 24.11 7.84
CA HIS A 228 -1.53 23.71 9.25
C HIS A 228 -0.16 23.92 9.90
N LYS A 229 0.93 23.78 9.14
CA LYS A 229 2.30 24.05 9.65
C LYS A 229 2.55 25.51 9.99
N GLN A 230 1.80 26.45 9.40
CA GLN A 230 1.99 27.90 9.64
C GLN A 230 1.18 28.47 10.81
N GLY A 231 0.25 27.71 11.41
CA GLY A 231 -0.57 28.19 12.53
C GLY A 231 -0.02 27.92 13.93
N VAL A 232 1.10 27.19 14.05
CA VAL A 232 1.68 26.75 15.34
C VAL A 232 2.85 27.65 15.79
N GLY A 233 3.29 28.61 14.96
CA GLY A 233 4.47 29.45 15.22
C GLY A 233 4.21 30.90 15.65
N GLU A 234 2.96 31.35 15.79
CA GLU A 234 2.65 32.79 15.96
C GLU A 234 1.61 33.04 17.06
N LYS A 235 1.83 32.47 18.24
CA LYS A 235 1.15 32.90 19.49
C LYS A 235 2.11 32.74 20.67
N THR A 236 3.01 33.70 20.82
CA THR A 236 3.73 34.01 22.07
C THR A 236 3.67 35.50 22.28
#